data_AF-T5AFN0-F1
#
_entry.id   AF-T5AFN0-F1
#
_cell.length_a   1.000
_cell.length_b   1.000
_cell.length_c   1.000
_cell.angle_alpha   90.00
_cell.angle_beta   90.00
_cell.angle_gamma   90.00
#
_symmetry.space_group_name_H-M   'P 1'
#
loop_
_entity.id
_entity.type
_entity.pdbx_description
1 polymer ?
#
loop_
_entity_poly.entity_id
_entity_poly.type
_entity_poly.pdbx_seq_one_letter_code
_entity_poly.pdbx_strand_id
1 'polypeptide(L)'
;MLRAAAAFVLFQCTCTALAALGSGYDFGIDVSRWSRRRDAASPIVVGKLPLALNGSIPRRLEVRQLKADPYKWDLFILALSMLQNADQDDPLSWYQIAGIHGVPFKPWNGVQAAPGANQSGYCAHNSALFPMWHRPYMALFEQQMFKMANTIATMFTNQTQRRLYQQAATDFRVPYWDWSRSAPPGETHLPDVFWKPVVVQDGPNGVQTIKNPLYSYEFHPLDSEALIWNPLKQWNETKRGPDVTVSLTAPPSNNEKVNAVLLAKLPEVQQRLYVLFSNYHDFNTFSNKAWAVSKGLPTLDSVEAIHDMIHIYGGSKGHLTYVPLSSFDPLFFLHHTMTDRLVAIWQILNPSAWITPMAAGETTFTAIKGTMQSSDSPLTPFYASPDIFWTSDTARATEAFGYVYADTDPGLGSAQDVRQSLIKKITDWYGPSSPVGLLAKAQRAGDAGEDHVDGEGFDAHVKLNANWSIGSGIVRGGRYTEWVANVHVNVEALDGSFGIHFFFGTPPADEGDWETAPNLGGTVGVFAMKRMTGSQSKISGAVPLTSALVRMVAAGGLAGLDPAAVTPLLRSSLQFRVLGSDDREMDPRLVEGLYIGISSSDVEIPEEQLELPEWGRAVTRLELWV
;
A
#
# COMPACT_ATOMS: atom_id res chain seq x y z
N MET A 1 19.22 -57.93 -6.98
CA MET A 1 19.24 -57.10 -8.22
C MET A 1 17.86 -56.66 -8.71
N LEU A 2 16.74 -57.35 -8.43
CA LEU A 2 15.40 -56.88 -8.86
C LEU A 2 14.77 -55.74 -8.03
N ARG A 3 15.29 -55.40 -6.83
CA ARG A 3 14.79 -54.26 -6.02
C ARG A 3 15.36 -52.90 -6.43
N ALA A 4 16.48 -52.88 -7.16
CA ALA A 4 17.09 -51.63 -7.65
C ALA A 4 16.45 -51.13 -8.95
N ALA A 5 15.92 -52.03 -9.78
CA ALA A 5 15.23 -51.67 -11.02
C ALA A 5 13.84 -51.03 -10.77
N ALA A 6 13.13 -51.46 -9.72
CA ALA A 6 11.84 -50.86 -9.34
C ALA A 6 11.99 -49.44 -8.79
N ALA A 7 13.09 -49.13 -8.11
CA ALA A 7 13.39 -47.78 -7.62
C ALA A 7 13.73 -46.82 -8.77
N PHE A 8 14.38 -47.30 -9.83
CA PHE A 8 14.73 -46.47 -10.99
C PHE A 8 13.53 -46.13 -11.87
N VAL A 9 12.56 -47.05 -11.99
CA VAL A 9 11.30 -46.81 -12.74
C VAL A 9 10.34 -45.90 -11.95
N LEU A 10 10.29 -46.00 -10.61
CA LEU A 10 9.56 -45.01 -9.80
C LEU A 10 10.21 -43.62 -9.83
N PHE A 11 11.55 -43.53 -9.91
CA PHE A 11 12.25 -42.25 -10.02
C PHE A 11 12.07 -41.58 -11.40
N GLN A 12 11.94 -42.36 -12.48
CA GLN A 12 11.60 -41.80 -13.80
C GLN A 12 10.14 -41.38 -13.93
N CYS A 13 9.20 -42.06 -13.26
CA CYS A 13 7.80 -41.61 -13.18
C CYS A 13 7.59 -40.41 -12.25
N THR A 14 8.47 -40.17 -11.26
CA THR A 14 8.44 -38.93 -10.47
C THR A 14 9.19 -37.78 -11.16
N CYS A 15 10.15 -38.05 -12.04
CA CYS A 15 10.80 -37.00 -12.84
C CYS A 15 9.90 -36.39 -13.92
N THR A 16 8.90 -37.12 -14.44
CA THR A 16 7.85 -36.53 -15.29
C THR A 16 6.80 -35.75 -14.48
N ALA A 17 6.64 -36.04 -13.19
CA ALA A 17 5.80 -35.25 -12.27
C ALA A 17 6.54 -34.00 -11.72
N LEU A 18 7.87 -33.98 -11.75
CA LEU A 18 8.70 -32.82 -11.35
C LEU A 18 8.96 -31.84 -12.49
N ALA A 19 8.84 -32.27 -13.76
CA ALA A 19 8.80 -31.37 -14.91
C ALA A 19 7.50 -30.54 -14.98
N ALA A 20 6.49 -30.93 -14.19
CA ALA A 20 5.22 -30.22 -13.98
C ALA A 20 5.20 -29.41 -12.67
N LEU A 21 6.36 -28.97 -12.17
CA LEU A 21 6.46 -27.85 -11.22
C LEU A 21 6.14 -26.55 -12.01
N GLY A 22 4.86 -26.44 -12.34
CA GLY A 22 4.39 -26.09 -13.69
C GLY A 22 4.13 -24.62 -13.92
N SER A 23 4.26 -24.24 -15.18
CA SER A 23 3.94 -22.98 -15.86
C SER A 23 2.65 -22.28 -15.42
N GLY A 24 2.29 -21.18 -16.08
CA GLY A 24 0.92 -20.68 -16.04
C GLY A 24 -0.13 -21.76 -16.35
N TYR A 25 -1.38 -21.49 -16.00
CA TYR A 25 -2.49 -22.41 -16.26
C TYR A 25 -2.59 -22.76 -17.75
N ASP A 26 -2.61 -24.06 -18.06
CA ASP A 26 -2.82 -24.55 -19.42
C ASP A 26 -4.32 -24.60 -19.73
N PHE A 27 -4.79 -23.63 -20.50
CA PHE A 27 -6.19 -23.55 -20.92
C PHE A 27 -6.58 -24.62 -21.96
N GLY A 28 -5.65 -25.45 -22.43
CA GLY A 28 -5.88 -26.45 -23.48
C GLY A 28 -6.01 -25.85 -24.89
N ILE A 29 -5.69 -24.57 -25.03
CA ILE A 29 -5.80 -23.77 -26.26
C ILE A 29 -4.75 -22.66 -26.29
N ASP A 30 -4.42 -22.19 -27.50
CA ASP A 30 -3.52 -21.05 -27.70
C ASP A 30 -4.22 -19.72 -27.32
N VAL A 31 -4.04 -19.30 -26.07
CA VAL A 31 -4.60 -18.03 -25.56
C VAL A 31 -3.79 -16.79 -25.96
N SER A 32 -2.61 -16.96 -26.58
CA SER A 32 -1.75 -15.83 -27.00
C SER A 32 -2.42 -14.92 -28.03
N ARG A 33 -3.41 -15.43 -28.75
CA ARG A 33 -4.19 -14.68 -29.74
C ARG A 33 -5.29 -13.82 -29.13
N TRP A 34 -5.64 -14.03 -27.86
CA TRP A 34 -6.74 -13.34 -27.19
C TRP A 34 -6.31 -12.08 -26.44
N SER A 35 -5.01 -11.97 -26.13
CA SER A 35 -4.42 -10.74 -25.63
C SER A 35 -4.26 -9.71 -26.76
N ARG A 36 -3.85 -10.15 -27.96
CA ARG A 36 -3.48 -9.28 -29.09
C ARG A 36 -4.64 -8.41 -29.59
N ARG A 37 -4.37 -7.11 -29.73
CA ARG A 37 -5.30 -6.14 -30.29
C ARG A 37 -5.51 -6.37 -31.78
N ARG A 38 -6.78 -6.34 -32.24
CA ARG A 38 -7.12 -6.44 -33.67
C ARG A 38 -6.75 -5.17 -34.45
N ASP A 39 -6.82 -4.02 -33.80
CA ASP A 39 -6.40 -2.73 -34.32
C ASP A 39 -5.33 -2.16 -33.39
N ALA A 40 -4.07 -2.30 -33.79
CA ALA A 40 -2.92 -1.82 -33.04
C ALA A 40 -2.75 -0.29 -33.16
N ALA A 41 -3.36 0.36 -34.16
CA ALA A 41 -3.21 1.79 -34.40
C ALA A 41 -4.17 2.63 -33.56
N SER A 42 -5.35 2.10 -33.22
CA SER A 42 -6.27 2.78 -32.31
C SER A 42 -5.67 2.99 -30.92
N PRO A 43 -5.97 4.08 -30.21
CA PRO A 43 -5.62 4.23 -28.79
C PRO A 43 -6.32 3.19 -27.91
N ILE A 44 -5.63 2.74 -26.85
CA ILE A 44 -6.23 1.98 -25.75
C ILE A 44 -7.00 2.97 -24.88
N VAL A 45 -8.32 2.81 -24.84
CA VAL A 45 -9.20 3.62 -23.99
C VAL A 45 -9.46 2.88 -22.69
N VAL A 46 -9.36 3.60 -21.58
CA VAL A 46 -9.74 3.14 -20.24
C VAL A 46 -11.19 3.56 -20.02
N GLY A 47 -12.11 2.62 -20.15
CA GLY A 47 -13.54 2.86 -20.13
C GLY A 47 -14.23 2.40 -18.85
N LYS A 48 -15.54 2.65 -18.80
CA LYS A 48 -16.42 2.18 -17.74
C LYS A 48 -16.73 0.69 -17.91
N LEU A 49 -16.52 -0.11 -16.86
CA LEU A 49 -16.94 -1.51 -16.85
C LEU A 49 -18.47 -1.66 -16.68
N PRO A 50 -19.06 -2.77 -17.18
CA PRO A 50 -20.51 -2.98 -17.13
C PRO A 50 -21.08 -3.01 -15.71
N LEU A 51 -22.35 -2.61 -15.58
CA LEU A 51 -23.14 -2.81 -14.37
C LEU A 51 -23.42 -4.31 -14.14
N ALA A 52 -23.73 -4.67 -12.90
CA ALA A 52 -24.24 -6.01 -12.60
C ALA A 52 -25.63 -6.22 -13.23
N LEU A 53 -26.07 -7.47 -13.35
CA LEU A 53 -27.33 -7.84 -14.01
C LEU A 53 -28.59 -7.18 -13.39
N ASN A 54 -28.54 -6.84 -12.10
CA ASN A 54 -29.60 -6.14 -11.38
C ASN A 54 -29.52 -4.60 -11.52
N GLY A 55 -28.58 -4.08 -12.31
CA GLY A 55 -28.33 -2.66 -12.50
C GLY A 55 -27.43 -1.99 -11.45
N SER A 56 -26.98 -2.70 -10.41
CA SER A 56 -26.07 -2.12 -9.41
C SER A 56 -24.65 -1.98 -9.93
N ILE A 57 -23.89 -1.04 -9.40
CA ILE A 57 -22.45 -0.91 -9.69
C ILE A 57 -21.70 -2.00 -8.91
N PRO A 58 -20.92 -2.89 -9.56
CA PRO A 58 -20.18 -3.92 -8.86
C PRO A 58 -19.14 -3.37 -7.88
N ARG A 59 -18.90 -4.11 -6.80
CA ARG A 59 -17.99 -3.72 -5.72
C ARG A 59 -16.61 -4.33 -5.92
N ARG A 60 -15.55 -3.55 -5.70
CA ARG A 60 -14.22 -4.10 -5.39
C ARG A 60 -14.26 -4.68 -3.98
N LEU A 61 -14.03 -5.98 -3.86
CA LEU A 61 -14.08 -6.70 -2.58
C LEU A 61 -12.70 -6.74 -1.92
N GLU A 62 -12.66 -6.94 -0.61
CA GLU A 62 -11.40 -7.30 0.04
C GLU A 62 -10.97 -8.71 -0.41
N VAL A 63 -9.67 -8.97 -0.56
CA VAL A 63 -9.15 -10.21 -1.19
C VAL A 63 -9.62 -11.50 -0.51
N ARG A 64 -9.76 -11.53 0.82
CA ARG A 64 -10.29 -12.69 1.57
C ARG A 64 -11.78 -12.84 1.35
N GLN A 65 -12.52 -11.75 1.20
CA GLN A 65 -13.94 -11.79 0.82
C GLN A 65 -14.13 -12.32 -0.61
N LEU A 66 -13.27 -11.92 -1.55
CA LEU A 66 -13.30 -12.47 -2.91
C LEU A 66 -12.98 -13.98 -2.91
N LYS A 67 -11.98 -14.41 -2.12
CA LYS A 67 -11.58 -15.82 -1.97
C LYS A 67 -12.73 -16.72 -1.47
N ALA A 68 -13.68 -16.16 -0.73
CA ALA A 68 -14.85 -16.90 -0.25
C ALA A 68 -15.88 -17.23 -1.36
N ASP A 69 -15.85 -16.54 -2.50
CA ASP A 69 -16.62 -16.91 -3.70
C ASP A 69 -15.72 -17.74 -4.63
N PRO A 70 -15.92 -19.08 -4.72
CA PRO A 70 -15.01 -19.94 -5.45
C PRO A 70 -14.94 -19.59 -6.94
N TYR A 71 -16.07 -19.21 -7.57
CA TYR A 71 -16.08 -18.90 -9.00
C TYR A 71 -15.34 -17.59 -9.30
N LYS A 72 -15.53 -16.56 -8.47
CA LYS A 72 -14.80 -15.29 -8.63
C LYS A 72 -13.33 -15.44 -8.29
N TRP A 73 -13.00 -16.23 -7.27
CA TRP A 73 -11.63 -16.54 -6.90
C TRP A 73 -10.89 -17.26 -8.04
N ASP A 74 -11.50 -18.30 -8.58
CA ASP A 74 -10.93 -19.07 -9.68
C ASP A 74 -10.71 -18.19 -10.92
N LEU A 75 -11.69 -17.35 -11.28
CA LEU A 75 -11.54 -16.37 -12.36
C LEU A 75 -10.43 -15.35 -12.09
N PHE A 76 -10.27 -14.89 -10.84
CA PHE A 76 -9.22 -13.96 -10.48
C PHE A 76 -7.84 -14.55 -10.70
N ILE A 77 -7.59 -15.76 -10.16
CA ILE A 77 -6.30 -16.45 -10.29
C ILE A 77 -6.02 -16.82 -11.75
N LEU A 78 -7.00 -17.37 -12.47
CA LEU A 78 -6.84 -17.74 -13.87
C LEU A 78 -6.60 -16.52 -14.77
N ALA A 79 -7.33 -15.42 -14.57
CA ALA A 79 -7.13 -14.19 -15.34
C ALA A 79 -5.76 -13.57 -15.05
N LEU A 80 -5.31 -13.57 -13.80
CA LEU A 80 -3.99 -13.05 -13.43
C LEU A 80 -2.88 -13.90 -14.03
N SER A 81 -3.02 -15.24 -13.97
CA SER A 81 -2.11 -16.18 -14.63
C SER A 81 -2.07 -15.91 -16.14
N MET A 82 -3.22 -15.77 -16.80
CA MET A 82 -3.29 -15.45 -18.23
C MET A 82 -2.63 -14.11 -18.57
N LEU A 83 -2.85 -13.07 -17.75
CA LEU A 83 -2.26 -11.74 -17.94
C LEU A 83 -0.74 -11.75 -17.81
N GLN A 84 -0.22 -12.48 -16.82
CA GLN A 84 1.21 -12.60 -16.57
C GLN A 84 1.93 -13.46 -17.60
N ASN A 85 1.26 -14.43 -18.23
CA ASN A 85 1.84 -15.27 -19.29
C ASN A 85 1.67 -14.68 -20.70
N ALA A 86 0.97 -13.55 -20.84
CA ALA A 86 0.88 -12.85 -22.12
C ALA A 86 2.28 -12.37 -22.56
N ASP A 87 2.48 -12.31 -23.88
CA ASP A 87 3.71 -11.81 -24.50
C ASP A 87 4.07 -10.42 -23.96
N GLN A 88 5.29 -10.23 -23.46
CA GLN A 88 5.74 -8.96 -22.89
C GLN A 88 5.76 -7.80 -23.90
N ASP A 89 5.68 -8.08 -25.20
CA ASP A 89 5.53 -7.05 -26.25
C ASP A 89 4.07 -6.61 -26.45
N ASP A 90 3.08 -7.35 -25.91
CA ASP A 90 1.68 -6.94 -25.97
C ASP A 90 1.44 -5.74 -25.04
N PRO A 91 0.96 -4.59 -25.53
CA PRO A 91 0.76 -3.37 -24.72
C PRO A 91 -0.23 -3.55 -23.56
N LEU A 92 -1.02 -4.63 -23.55
CA LEU A 92 -1.95 -5.00 -22.48
C LEU A 92 -1.51 -6.26 -21.70
N SER A 93 -0.24 -6.69 -21.83
CA SER A 93 0.37 -7.69 -20.96
C SER A 93 0.63 -7.14 -19.56
N TRP A 94 0.89 -8.03 -18.60
CA TRP A 94 1.39 -7.64 -17.28
C TRP A 94 2.61 -6.73 -17.38
N TYR A 95 3.61 -7.12 -18.19
CA TYR A 95 4.87 -6.40 -18.32
C TYR A 95 4.66 -4.96 -18.80
N GLN A 96 3.85 -4.76 -19.84
CA GLN A 96 3.60 -3.42 -20.40
C GLN A 96 2.75 -2.56 -19.47
N ILE A 97 1.71 -3.12 -18.85
CA ILE A 97 0.87 -2.37 -17.90
C ILE A 97 1.69 -1.99 -16.66
N ALA A 98 2.41 -2.93 -16.06
CA ALA A 98 3.33 -2.66 -14.94
C ALA A 98 4.40 -1.62 -15.33
N GLY A 99 4.95 -1.73 -16.54
CA GLY A 99 5.98 -0.83 -17.05
C GLY A 99 5.53 0.62 -17.26
N ILE A 100 4.23 0.93 -17.27
CA ILE A 100 3.73 2.32 -17.28
C ILE A 100 4.23 3.08 -16.05
N HIS A 101 4.24 2.42 -14.89
CA HIS A 101 4.59 3.05 -13.62
C HIS A 101 6.05 3.51 -13.59
N GLY A 102 6.97 2.72 -14.16
CA GLY A 102 8.40 2.88 -13.98
C GLY A 102 9.21 2.38 -15.17
N VAL A 103 10.21 1.54 -14.90
CA VAL A 103 11.00 0.94 -15.98
C VAL A 103 10.11 0.05 -16.85
N PRO A 104 10.34 -0.03 -18.17
CA PRO A 104 11.56 0.36 -18.90
C PRO A 104 11.62 1.83 -19.38
N PHE A 105 10.77 2.74 -18.89
CA PHE A 105 10.71 4.14 -19.35
C PHE A 105 10.47 4.25 -20.86
N LYS A 106 9.49 3.48 -21.36
CA LYS A 106 9.14 3.45 -22.79
C LYS A 106 7.81 4.17 -23.04
N PRO A 107 7.61 4.75 -24.25
CA PRO A 107 6.30 5.21 -24.69
C PRO A 107 5.24 4.12 -24.54
N TRP A 108 4.07 4.48 -24.03
CA TRP A 108 2.92 3.58 -23.97
C TRP A 108 1.72 4.28 -24.62
N ASN A 109 0.99 3.54 -25.46
CA ASN A 109 -0.23 4.02 -26.12
C ASN A 109 -0.04 5.35 -26.90
N GLY A 110 1.10 5.45 -27.59
CA GLY A 110 1.44 6.60 -28.43
C GLY A 110 1.94 7.84 -27.70
N VAL A 111 1.91 7.86 -26.36
CA VAL A 111 2.37 9.01 -25.58
C VAL A 111 3.90 9.01 -25.49
N GLN A 112 4.53 10.09 -25.93
CA GLN A 112 5.99 10.24 -25.96
C GLN A 112 6.51 10.95 -24.71
N ALA A 113 7.80 10.75 -24.42
CA ALA A 113 8.45 11.43 -23.30
C ALA A 113 8.46 12.94 -23.52
N ALA A 114 8.25 13.71 -22.46
CA ALA A 114 8.59 15.12 -22.47
C ALA A 114 10.10 15.31 -22.69
N PRO A 115 10.54 16.42 -23.30
CA PRO A 115 11.97 16.70 -23.46
C PRO A 115 12.72 16.61 -22.12
N GLY A 116 13.71 15.72 -22.01
CA GLY A 116 14.50 15.51 -20.79
C GLY A 116 13.87 14.57 -19.74
N ALA A 117 12.73 13.94 -20.04
CA ALA A 117 12.00 13.08 -19.11
C ALA A 117 12.10 11.57 -19.40
N ASN A 118 12.91 11.16 -20.37
CA ASN A 118 13.02 9.78 -20.87
C ASN A 118 13.70 8.78 -19.92
N GLN A 119 14.04 9.19 -18.70
CA GLN A 119 14.62 8.35 -17.64
C GLN A 119 13.69 8.23 -16.42
N SER A 120 12.40 8.47 -16.59
CA SER A 120 11.39 8.36 -15.55
C SER A 120 10.15 7.61 -16.05
N GLY A 121 9.36 7.05 -15.11
CA GLY A 121 8.08 6.42 -15.41
C GLY A 121 6.95 7.43 -15.50
N TYR A 122 5.74 7.00 -15.87
CA TYR A 122 4.59 7.90 -15.92
C TYR A 122 4.01 8.24 -14.54
N CYS A 123 4.33 7.45 -13.51
CA CYS A 123 3.69 7.58 -12.21
C CYS A 123 3.87 8.97 -11.61
N ALA A 124 2.75 9.56 -11.16
CA ALA A 124 2.76 10.82 -10.45
C ALA A 124 3.01 10.54 -8.96
N HIS A 125 4.21 10.84 -8.48
CA HIS A 125 4.56 10.91 -7.05
C HIS A 125 4.97 12.35 -6.71
N ASN A 126 4.88 12.72 -5.43
CA ASN A 126 5.21 14.09 -4.97
C ASN A 126 4.44 15.16 -5.75
N SER A 127 3.18 14.86 -6.05
CA SER A 127 2.38 15.55 -7.04
C SER A 127 0.93 15.66 -6.59
N ALA A 128 0.29 16.78 -6.89
CA ALA A 128 -1.16 16.94 -6.71
C ALA A 128 -1.99 15.90 -7.51
N LEU A 129 -1.38 15.24 -8.49
CA LEU A 129 -2.03 14.20 -9.31
C LEU A 129 -1.88 12.79 -8.71
N PHE A 130 -1.12 12.59 -7.63
CA PHE A 130 -0.81 11.24 -7.12
C PHE A 130 -2.04 10.33 -6.98
N PRO A 131 -3.11 10.69 -6.23
CA PRO A 131 -4.25 9.79 -6.08
C PRO A 131 -4.98 9.56 -7.41
N MET A 132 -5.16 10.63 -8.17
CA MET A 132 -6.03 10.62 -9.33
C MET A 132 -5.36 10.02 -10.57
N TRP A 133 -4.03 10.01 -10.66
CA TRP A 133 -3.28 9.31 -11.69
C TRP A 133 -3.35 7.79 -11.50
N HIS A 134 -3.26 7.30 -10.25
CA HIS A 134 -3.30 5.87 -9.93
C HIS A 134 -4.70 5.26 -10.13
N ARG A 135 -5.78 6.05 -10.06
CA ARG A 135 -7.15 5.55 -10.27
C ARG A 135 -7.41 4.99 -11.69
N PRO A 136 -7.22 5.74 -12.80
CA PRO A 136 -7.34 5.19 -14.15
C PRO A 136 -6.27 4.13 -14.45
N TYR A 137 -5.12 4.15 -13.76
CA TYR A 137 -4.15 3.07 -13.85
C TYR A 137 -4.71 1.75 -13.31
N MET A 138 -5.34 1.77 -12.13
CA MET A 138 -6.05 0.61 -11.58
C MET A 138 -7.23 0.20 -12.46
N ALA A 139 -7.94 1.15 -13.06
CA ALA A 139 -9.04 0.86 -13.97
C ALA A 139 -8.56 0.20 -15.28
N LEU A 140 -7.40 0.59 -15.83
CA LEU A 140 -6.78 -0.08 -16.98
C LEU A 140 -6.47 -1.55 -16.67
N PHE A 141 -5.82 -1.80 -15.52
CA PHE A 141 -5.52 -3.16 -15.05
C PHE A 141 -6.80 -3.98 -14.89
N GLU A 142 -7.79 -3.43 -14.19
CA GLU A 142 -9.07 -4.09 -13.95
C GLU A 142 -9.86 -4.35 -15.24
N GLN A 143 -9.81 -3.43 -16.21
CA GLN A 143 -10.45 -3.62 -17.52
C GLN A 143 -9.90 -4.85 -18.25
N GLN A 144 -8.58 -5.03 -18.22
CA GLN A 144 -7.94 -6.19 -18.84
C GLN A 144 -8.24 -7.49 -18.09
N MET A 145 -8.18 -7.45 -16.76
CA MET A 145 -8.57 -8.59 -15.90
C MET A 145 -10.03 -9.01 -16.13
N PHE A 146 -10.95 -8.05 -16.25
CA PHE A 146 -12.36 -8.29 -16.54
C PHE A 146 -12.56 -8.97 -17.90
N LYS A 147 -11.86 -8.50 -18.94
CA LYS A 147 -11.87 -9.10 -20.28
C LYS A 147 -11.40 -10.55 -20.23
N MET A 148 -10.29 -10.82 -19.54
CA MET A 148 -9.73 -12.16 -19.42
C MET A 148 -10.66 -13.09 -18.64
N ALA A 149 -11.16 -12.66 -17.47
CA ALA A 149 -12.12 -13.42 -16.67
C ALA A 149 -13.37 -13.81 -17.48
N ASN A 150 -13.96 -12.87 -18.21
CA ASN A 150 -15.12 -13.16 -19.06
C ASN A 150 -14.79 -14.11 -20.21
N THR A 151 -13.59 -14.01 -20.78
CA THR A 151 -13.12 -14.94 -21.82
C THR A 151 -12.95 -16.35 -21.25
N ILE A 152 -12.30 -16.49 -20.09
CA ILE A 152 -12.10 -17.76 -19.35
C ILE A 152 -13.43 -18.41 -19.02
N ALA A 153 -14.41 -17.63 -18.54
CA ALA A 153 -15.72 -18.14 -18.22
C ALA A 153 -16.41 -18.85 -19.42
N THR A 154 -16.09 -18.49 -20.67
CA THR A 154 -16.64 -19.17 -21.85
C THR A 154 -16.00 -20.51 -22.18
N MET A 155 -14.78 -20.77 -21.68
CA MET A 155 -13.95 -21.91 -22.07
C MET A 155 -14.39 -23.22 -21.40
N PHE A 156 -15.16 -23.15 -20.30
CA PHE A 156 -15.66 -24.33 -19.62
C PHE A 156 -16.57 -25.17 -20.53
N THR A 157 -16.21 -26.44 -20.71
CA THR A 157 -16.93 -27.37 -21.60
C THR A 157 -18.26 -27.81 -20.98
N ASN A 158 -18.29 -28.04 -19.67
CA ASN A 158 -19.50 -28.35 -18.92
C ASN A 158 -20.44 -27.14 -18.88
N GLN A 159 -21.65 -27.29 -19.40
CA GLN A 159 -22.62 -26.19 -19.54
C GLN A 159 -23.03 -25.57 -18.19
N THR A 160 -23.18 -26.39 -17.14
CA THR A 160 -23.58 -25.90 -15.81
C THR A 160 -22.46 -25.09 -15.18
N GLN A 161 -21.22 -25.60 -15.20
CA GLN A 161 -20.06 -24.86 -14.72
C GLN A 161 -19.88 -23.56 -15.50
N ARG A 162 -19.89 -23.63 -16.84
CA ARG A 162 -19.80 -22.45 -17.71
C ARG A 162 -20.78 -21.36 -17.33
N ARG A 163 -22.05 -21.71 -17.06
CA ARG A 163 -23.07 -20.73 -16.64
C ARG A 163 -22.73 -20.06 -15.31
N LEU A 164 -22.23 -20.82 -14.33
CA LEU A 164 -21.85 -20.31 -13.01
C LEU A 164 -20.65 -19.36 -13.10
N TYR A 165 -19.63 -19.74 -13.86
CA TYR A 165 -18.48 -18.90 -14.15
C TYR A 165 -18.85 -17.64 -14.96
N GLN A 166 -19.74 -17.75 -15.94
CA GLN A 166 -20.23 -16.59 -16.69
C GLN A 166 -20.97 -15.62 -15.78
N GLN A 167 -21.80 -16.13 -14.87
CA GLN A 167 -22.49 -15.30 -13.88
C GLN A 167 -21.49 -14.56 -12.98
N ALA A 168 -20.49 -15.27 -12.43
CA ALA A 168 -19.44 -14.68 -11.61
C ALA A 168 -18.57 -13.65 -12.36
N ALA A 169 -18.34 -13.86 -13.65
CA ALA A 169 -17.57 -12.94 -14.49
C ALA A 169 -18.30 -11.63 -14.81
N THR A 170 -19.65 -11.63 -14.81
CA THR A 170 -20.44 -10.46 -15.21
C THR A 170 -20.21 -9.24 -14.33
N ASP A 171 -20.01 -9.44 -13.03
CA ASP A 171 -19.81 -8.39 -12.03
C ASP A 171 -18.42 -8.46 -11.37
N PHE A 172 -17.47 -9.17 -11.99
CA PHE A 172 -16.10 -9.31 -11.50
C PHE A 172 -15.42 -7.95 -11.38
N ARG A 173 -14.73 -7.74 -10.25
CA ARG A 173 -13.87 -6.57 -9.98
C ARG A 173 -12.61 -7.05 -9.28
N VAL A 174 -11.50 -6.36 -9.52
CA VAL A 174 -10.20 -6.67 -8.89
C VAL A 174 -10.31 -6.39 -7.39
N PRO A 175 -9.82 -7.29 -6.51
CA PRO A 175 -9.90 -7.08 -5.08
C PRO A 175 -8.88 -6.05 -4.59
N TYR A 176 -9.13 -5.48 -3.41
CA TYR A 176 -8.12 -4.75 -2.65
C TYR A 176 -7.60 -5.62 -1.50
N TRP A 177 -6.38 -5.33 -1.04
CA TRP A 177 -5.86 -5.90 0.20
C TRP A 177 -5.92 -4.84 1.30
N ASP A 178 -6.79 -5.05 2.30
CA ASP A 178 -6.91 -4.14 3.44
C ASP A 178 -5.76 -4.35 4.44
N TRP A 179 -4.64 -3.71 4.18
CA TRP A 179 -3.47 -3.66 5.07
C TRP A 179 -3.69 -2.77 6.29
N SER A 180 -4.81 -2.05 6.39
CA SER A 180 -5.07 -1.12 7.51
C SER A 180 -5.81 -1.77 8.68
N ARG A 181 -6.32 -2.99 8.51
CA ARG A 181 -7.14 -3.67 9.52
C ARG A 181 -6.43 -4.90 10.06
N SER A 182 -6.75 -5.22 11.31
CA SER A 182 -6.35 -6.51 11.90
C SER A 182 -6.93 -7.66 11.07
N ALA A 183 -6.12 -8.69 10.86
CA ALA A 183 -6.58 -9.88 10.16
C ALA A 183 -7.71 -10.57 10.95
N PRO A 184 -8.64 -11.26 10.27
CA PRO A 184 -9.61 -12.12 10.94
C PRO A 184 -8.93 -13.16 11.85
N PRO A 185 -9.60 -13.65 12.91
CA PRO A 185 -9.05 -14.69 13.78
C PRO A 185 -8.60 -15.92 12.99
N GLY A 186 -7.36 -16.36 13.22
CA GLY A 186 -6.76 -17.50 12.54
C GLY A 186 -6.06 -17.17 11.22
N GLU A 187 -6.06 -15.91 10.79
CA GLU A 187 -5.35 -15.45 9.59
C GLU A 187 -4.13 -14.57 9.91
N THR A 188 -3.18 -14.54 8.99
CA THR A 188 -2.00 -13.65 9.02
C THR A 188 -2.35 -12.26 8.49
N HIS A 189 -1.55 -11.25 8.86
CA HIS A 189 -1.76 -9.87 8.41
C HIS A 189 -1.57 -9.74 6.89
N LEU A 190 -0.45 -10.28 6.37
CA LEU A 190 -0.29 -10.56 4.95
C LEU A 190 -1.08 -11.84 4.61
N PRO A 191 -2.14 -11.77 3.78
CA PRO A 191 -2.97 -12.93 3.42
C PRO A 191 -2.17 -14.14 2.93
N ASP A 192 -2.58 -15.34 3.37
CA ASP A 192 -1.96 -16.63 3.03
C ASP A 192 -1.82 -16.89 1.52
N VAL A 193 -2.73 -16.32 0.71
CA VAL A 193 -2.72 -16.40 -0.76
C VAL A 193 -1.46 -15.82 -1.39
N PHE A 194 -0.69 -15.02 -0.66
CA PHE A 194 0.58 -14.45 -1.11
C PHE A 194 1.81 -15.31 -0.78
N TRP A 195 1.66 -16.38 0.01
CA TRP A 195 2.81 -17.02 0.68
C TRP A 195 3.45 -18.13 -0.12
N LYS A 196 2.66 -18.88 -0.89
CA LYS A 196 3.13 -20.10 -1.56
C LYS A 196 3.43 -19.85 -3.04
N PRO A 197 4.54 -20.39 -3.57
CA PRO A 197 4.94 -20.19 -4.97
C PRO A 197 4.04 -20.92 -5.98
N VAL A 198 3.24 -21.88 -5.52
CA VAL A 198 2.28 -22.64 -6.32
C VAL A 198 0.92 -22.70 -5.65
N VAL A 199 -0.13 -22.85 -6.46
CA VAL A 199 -1.52 -23.01 -6.00
C VAL A 199 -2.21 -24.10 -6.82
N VAL A 200 -3.15 -24.80 -6.20
CA VAL A 200 -4.06 -25.72 -6.89
C VAL A 200 -5.27 -24.93 -7.36
N GLN A 201 -5.53 -24.91 -8.66
CA GLN A 201 -6.51 -24.05 -9.28
C GLN A 201 -7.46 -24.86 -10.17
N ASP A 202 -8.78 -24.75 -9.94
CA ASP A 202 -9.80 -25.24 -10.88
C ASP A 202 -9.91 -24.31 -12.08
N GLY A 203 -10.24 -24.86 -13.25
CA GLY A 203 -10.36 -24.08 -14.47
C GLY A 203 -10.92 -24.86 -15.67
N PRO A 204 -10.96 -24.23 -16.85
CA PRO A 204 -11.61 -24.81 -18.04
C PRO A 204 -11.08 -26.16 -18.49
N ASN A 205 -9.80 -26.43 -18.23
CA ASN A 205 -9.10 -27.67 -18.57
C ASN A 205 -8.83 -28.52 -17.31
N GLY A 206 -9.74 -28.43 -16.32
CA GLY A 206 -9.66 -29.15 -15.06
C GLY A 206 -8.72 -28.53 -14.04
N VAL A 207 -8.61 -29.21 -12.90
CA VAL A 207 -7.78 -28.78 -11.77
C VAL A 207 -6.30 -28.97 -12.11
N GLN A 208 -5.51 -27.93 -11.89
CA GLN A 208 -4.07 -27.91 -12.17
C GLN A 208 -3.30 -27.32 -10.99
N THR A 209 -2.06 -27.77 -10.79
CA THR A 209 -1.10 -27.07 -9.93
C THR A 209 -0.31 -26.11 -10.80
N ILE A 210 -0.43 -24.80 -10.53
CA ILE A 210 0.19 -23.73 -11.32
C ILE A 210 1.08 -22.86 -10.45
N LYS A 211 1.98 -22.09 -11.08
CA LYS A 211 2.62 -20.95 -10.39
C LYS A 211 1.54 -20.03 -9.84
N ASN A 212 1.68 -19.65 -8.57
CA ASN A 212 0.76 -18.74 -7.93
C ASN A 212 1.01 -17.31 -8.45
N PRO A 213 0.11 -16.73 -9.26
CA PRO A 213 0.34 -15.43 -9.88
C PRO A 213 0.29 -14.27 -8.87
N LEU A 214 -0.11 -14.53 -7.61
CA LEU A 214 -0.06 -13.55 -6.51
C LEU A 214 1.27 -13.60 -5.72
N TYR A 215 2.08 -14.63 -5.89
CA TYR A 215 3.35 -14.80 -5.18
C TYR A 215 4.47 -13.96 -5.81
N SER A 216 4.67 -14.10 -7.11
CA SER A 216 5.67 -13.37 -7.89
C SER A 216 5.22 -13.23 -9.34
N TYR A 217 5.77 -12.24 -10.04
CA TYR A 217 5.79 -12.20 -11.50
C TYR A 217 7.15 -12.68 -11.99
N GLU A 218 7.17 -13.56 -12.99
CA GLU A 218 8.38 -14.02 -13.66
C GLU A 218 8.55 -13.28 -14.99
N PHE A 219 9.73 -12.73 -15.23
CA PHE A 219 10.09 -12.04 -16.47
C PHE A 219 10.44 -13.04 -17.58
N HIS A 220 9.85 -12.87 -18.76
CA HIS A 220 10.01 -13.77 -19.91
C HIS A 220 10.05 -13.01 -21.26
N PRO A 221 11.22 -12.50 -21.70
CA PRO A 221 12.54 -12.61 -21.07
C PRO A 221 12.80 -11.57 -19.98
N LEU A 222 13.82 -11.83 -19.16
CA LEU A 222 14.41 -10.84 -18.27
C LEU A 222 15.25 -9.83 -19.07
N ASP A 223 14.84 -8.57 -19.08
CA ASP A 223 15.62 -7.45 -19.62
C ASP A 223 16.38 -6.75 -18.48
N SER A 224 17.57 -7.26 -18.15
CA SER A 224 18.36 -6.73 -17.05
C SER A 224 18.84 -5.29 -17.28
N GLU A 225 18.94 -4.83 -18.52
CA GLU A 225 19.36 -3.46 -18.84
C GLU A 225 18.22 -2.47 -18.58
N ALA A 226 16.97 -2.88 -18.82
CA ALA A 226 15.80 -2.09 -18.47
C ALA A 226 15.55 -1.97 -16.96
N LEU A 227 15.82 -3.00 -16.15
CA LEU A 227 15.39 -3.04 -14.74
C LEU A 227 16.27 -2.22 -13.76
N ILE A 228 17.44 -1.73 -14.19
CA ILE A 228 18.35 -0.74 -13.55
C ILE A 228 18.78 -0.90 -12.06
N TRP A 229 18.18 -1.78 -11.26
CA TRP A 229 18.41 -1.86 -9.81
C TRP A 229 19.11 -3.15 -9.41
N ASN A 230 20.39 -3.10 -9.05
CA ASN A 230 21.07 -4.27 -8.48
C ASN A 230 20.67 -4.48 -7.01
N PRO A 231 20.56 -5.74 -6.54
CA PRO A 231 20.68 -6.99 -7.32
C PRO A 231 19.40 -7.39 -8.09
N LEU A 232 18.27 -6.70 -7.89
CA LEU A 232 16.95 -7.07 -8.42
C LEU A 232 16.92 -7.28 -9.95
N LYS A 233 17.67 -6.48 -10.73
CA LYS A 233 17.76 -6.60 -12.20
C LYS A 233 18.30 -7.94 -12.69
N GLN A 234 18.87 -8.75 -11.79
CA GLN A 234 19.44 -10.07 -12.10
C GLN A 234 18.46 -11.21 -11.81
N TRP A 235 17.37 -10.95 -11.10
CA TRP A 235 16.42 -11.99 -10.73
C TRP A 235 15.33 -12.12 -11.79
N ASN A 236 15.07 -13.35 -12.20
CA ASN A 236 14.05 -13.66 -13.21
C ASN A 236 12.62 -13.52 -12.67
N GLU A 237 12.43 -13.27 -11.39
CA GLU A 237 11.11 -13.04 -10.79
C GLU A 237 11.15 -11.98 -9.71
N THR A 238 9.99 -11.36 -9.46
CA THR A 238 9.82 -10.41 -8.37
C THR A 238 9.96 -11.10 -7.02
N LYS A 239 10.61 -10.42 -6.07
CA LYS A 239 10.87 -10.90 -4.72
C LYS A 239 10.24 -9.98 -3.69
N ARG A 240 9.90 -10.54 -2.52
CA ARG A 240 9.52 -9.82 -1.29
C ARG A 240 10.37 -10.34 -0.14
N GLY A 241 11.06 -9.48 0.60
CA GLY A 241 12.00 -9.91 1.65
C GLY A 241 13.05 -10.90 1.13
N PRO A 242 13.80 -10.62 0.04
CA PRO A 242 14.72 -11.60 -0.55
C PRO A 242 15.79 -12.03 0.45
N ASP A 243 15.91 -13.34 0.69
CA ASP A 243 16.95 -13.90 1.54
C ASP A 243 18.23 -14.17 0.74
N VAL A 244 19.07 -13.14 0.66
CA VAL A 244 20.36 -13.18 -0.05
C VAL A 244 21.41 -14.04 0.64
N THR A 245 21.18 -14.49 1.89
CA THR A 245 22.07 -15.42 2.58
C THR A 245 21.93 -16.83 2.03
N VAL A 246 20.76 -17.18 1.49
CA VAL A 246 20.48 -18.45 0.83
C VAL A 246 21.04 -18.47 -0.60
N SER A 247 20.84 -17.38 -1.37
CA SER A 247 21.35 -17.26 -2.73
C SER A 247 21.41 -15.81 -3.20
N LEU A 248 22.53 -15.39 -3.81
CA LEU A 248 22.67 -14.07 -4.41
C LEU A 248 21.98 -13.97 -5.79
N THR A 249 21.93 -15.07 -6.54
CA THR A 249 21.43 -15.10 -7.92
C THR A 249 19.95 -15.49 -8.01
N ALA A 250 19.42 -16.18 -7.01
CA ALA A 250 18.02 -16.59 -6.93
C ALA A 250 17.54 -16.67 -5.47
N PRO A 251 17.56 -15.57 -4.70
CA PRO A 251 17.11 -15.58 -3.32
C PRO A 251 15.63 -15.96 -3.23
N PRO A 252 15.22 -16.79 -2.26
CA PRO A 252 13.80 -16.99 -1.98
C PRO A 252 13.19 -15.72 -1.38
N SER A 253 11.89 -15.51 -1.59
CA SER A 253 11.13 -14.48 -0.88
C SER A 253 10.87 -14.93 0.57
N ASN A 254 10.97 -14.01 1.52
CA ASN A 254 10.66 -14.24 2.93
C ASN A 254 9.36 -13.49 3.32
N ASN A 255 8.23 -14.09 2.98
CA ASN A 255 6.90 -13.52 3.30
C ASN A 255 6.59 -13.54 4.80
N GLU A 256 7.26 -14.39 5.59
CA GLU A 256 7.16 -14.38 7.06
C GLU A 256 7.71 -13.06 7.62
N LYS A 257 8.91 -12.64 7.19
CA LYS A 257 9.51 -11.34 7.54
C LYS A 257 8.59 -10.20 7.11
N VAL A 258 8.12 -10.21 5.88
CA VAL A 258 7.20 -9.16 5.35
C VAL A 258 5.94 -9.06 6.21
N ASN A 259 5.33 -10.19 6.55
CA ASN A 259 4.16 -10.23 7.43
C ASN A 259 4.47 -9.68 8.83
N ALA A 260 5.60 -10.08 9.44
CA ALA A 260 5.97 -9.64 10.78
C ALA A 260 6.21 -8.13 10.84
N VAL A 261 6.94 -7.57 9.86
CA VAL A 261 7.22 -6.13 9.81
C VAL A 261 5.94 -5.33 9.56
N LEU A 262 5.11 -5.72 8.58
CA LEU A 262 3.83 -5.04 8.34
C LEU A 262 2.90 -5.10 9.56
N LEU A 263 2.83 -6.25 10.24
CA LEU A 263 2.04 -6.40 11.46
C LEU A 263 2.55 -5.48 12.58
N ALA A 264 3.87 -5.33 12.73
CA ALA A 264 4.47 -4.41 13.69
C ALA A 264 4.11 -2.94 13.39
N LYS A 265 3.93 -2.57 12.12
CA LYS A 265 3.52 -1.21 11.70
C LYS A 265 2.00 -0.96 11.78
N LEU A 266 1.18 -2.00 11.91
CA LEU A 266 -0.27 -1.87 11.86
C LEU A 266 -0.85 -0.84 12.86
N PRO A 267 -0.43 -0.78 14.14
CA PRO A 267 -0.94 0.22 15.08
C PRO A 267 -0.60 1.67 14.67
N GLU A 268 0.58 1.89 14.10
CA GLU A 268 1.02 3.18 13.57
C GLU A 268 0.16 3.60 12.37
N VAL A 269 -0.01 2.68 11.41
CA VAL A 269 -0.86 2.87 10.23
C VAL A 269 -2.29 3.26 10.62
N GLN A 270 -2.89 2.55 11.57
CA GLN A 270 -4.25 2.81 12.02
C GLN A 270 -4.38 4.20 12.63
N GLN A 271 -3.40 4.61 13.46
CA GLN A 271 -3.39 5.96 14.04
C GLN A 271 -3.25 7.02 12.96
N ARG A 272 -2.30 6.87 12.05
CA ARG A 272 -2.09 7.84 10.96
C ARG A 272 -3.33 7.97 10.07
N LEU A 273 -4.01 6.88 9.74
CA LEU A 273 -5.28 6.92 9.01
C LEU A 273 -6.39 7.61 9.80
N TYR A 274 -6.50 7.37 11.11
CA TYR A 274 -7.47 8.06 11.95
C TYR A 274 -7.22 9.58 11.98
N VAL A 275 -5.95 9.98 12.10
CA VAL A 275 -5.53 11.40 12.04
C VAL A 275 -5.82 12.00 10.67
N LEU A 276 -5.48 11.32 9.56
CA LEU A 276 -5.77 11.80 8.22
C LEU A 276 -7.27 12.03 7.99
N PHE A 277 -8.11 11.07 8.38
CA PHE A 277 -9.56 11.20 8.17
C PHE A 277 -10.23 12.22 9.08
N SER A 278 -9.66 12.53 10.26
CA SER A 278 -10.23 13.49 11.21
C SER A 278 -9.64 14.90 11.13
N ASN A 279 -8.45 15.09 10.58
CA ASN A 279 -7.74 16.39 10.65
C ASN A 279 -7.31 16.95 9.28
N TYR A 280 -7.29 16.15 8.21
CA TYR A 280 -6.77 16.60 6.91
C TYR A 280 -7.93 16.88 5.94
N HIS A 281 -8.45 18.11 5.95
CA HIS A 281 -9.61 18.50 5.13
C HIS A 281 -9.27 19.13 3.78
N ASP A 282 -8.01 19.51 3.56
CA ASP A 282 -7.50 19.99 2.27
C ASP A 282 -7.01 18.83 1.40
N PHE A 283 -7.40 18.81 0.12
CA PHE A 283 -7.06 17.70 -0.79
C PHE A 283 -5.55 17.57 -0.93
N ASN A 284 -4.83 18.67 -1.18
CA ASN A 284 -3.41 18.59 -1.45
C ASN A 284 -2.64 18.08 -0.22
N THR A 285 -2.97 18.58 0.97
CA THR A 285 -2.39 18.13 2.24
C THR A 285 -2.68 16.66 2.51
N PHE A 286 -3.89 16.17 2.24
CA PHE A 286 -4.20 14.74 2.34
C PHE A 286 -3.48 13.91 1.27
N SER A 287 -3.42 14.41 0.03
CA SER A 287 -3.09 13.61 -1.15
C SER A 287 -1.62 13.23 -1.29
N ASN A 288 -0.71 14.15 -0.98
CA ASN A 288 0.69 14.00 -1.38
C ASN A 288 1.67 14.55 -0.35
N LYS A 289 2.86 13.96 -0.33
CA LYS A 289 3.90 14.23 0.67
C LYS A 289 4.74 15.48 0.41
N ALA A 290 4.57 16.15 -0.73
CA ALA A 290 5.32 17.36 -1.08
C ALA A 290 4.60 18.67 -0.73
N TRP A 291 3.27 18.64 -0.61
CA TRP A 291 2.47 19.85 -0.44
C TRP A 291 2.73 20.57 0.87
N ALA A 292 2.65 19.87 2.00
CA ALA A 292 2.70 20.48 3.33
C ALA A 292 3.97 21.31 3.54
N VAL A 293 5.12 20.77 3.12
CA VAL A 293 6.41 21.47 3.20
C VAL A 293 6.44 22.67 2.27
N SER A 294 5.92 22.54 1.04
CA SER A 294 5.89 23.65 0.07
C SER A 294 5.06 24.85 0.55
N LYS A 295 4.15 24.63 1.51
CA LYS A 295 3.27 25.63 2.11
C LYS A 295 3.66 26.02 3.54
N GLY A 296 4.71 25.41 4.11
CA GLY A 296 5.11 25.65 5.49
C GLY A 296 4.05 25.26 6.51
N LEU A 297 3.28 24.20 6.24
CA LEU A 297 2.23 23.72 7.13
C LEU A 297 2.82 22.94 8.31
N PRO A 298 2.18 22.98 9.49
CA PRO A 298 2.67 22.28 10.68
C PRO A 298 2.30 20.78 10.72
N THR A 299 1.38 20.34 9.86
CA THR A 299 0.91 18.95 9.74
C THR A 299 1.50 18.34 8.47
N LEU A 300 2.35 17.34 8.61
CA LEU A 300 3.25 16.87 7.56
C LEU A 300 2.93 15.47 6.99
N ASP A 301 1.83 14.85 7.41
CA ASP A 301 1.43 13.52 6.90
C ASP A 301 0.64 13.61 5.59
N SER A 302 0.47 12.48 4.91
CA SER A 302 -0.39 12.33 3.74
C SER A 302 -0.72 10.86 3.48
N VAL A 303 -1.73 10.58 2.65
CA VAL A 303 -2.01 9.21 2.20
C VAL A 303 -0.86 8.63 1.38
N GLU A 304 -0.14 9.46 0.63
CA GLU A 304 1.09 9.05 -0.08
C GLU A 304 2.19 8.60 0.89
N ALA A 305 2.36 9.29 2.02
CA ALA A 305 3.35 8.92 3.04
C ALA A 305 2.99 7.63 3.79
N ILE A 306 1.71 7.25 3.89
CA ILE A 306 1.31 5.92 4.42
C ILE A 306 1.48 4.85 3.34
N HIS A 307 1.10 5.16 2.10
CA HIS A 307 1.34 4.31 0.93
C HIS A 307 2.81 3.90 0.81
N ASP A 308 3.73 4.86 0.97
CA ASP A 308 5.18 4.64 0.97
C ASP A 308 5.61 3.56 1.97
N MET A 309 5.06 3.55 3.19
CA MET A 309 5.39 2.53 4.19
C MET A 309 5.00 1.13 3.70
N ILE A 310 3.83 1.00 3.08
CA ILE A 310 3.37 -0.31 2.60
C ILE A 310 4.22 -0.80 1.43
N HIS A 311 4.70 0.11 0.58
CA HIS A 311 5.71 -0.21 -0.43
C HIS A 311 7.01 -0.72 0.19
N ILE A 312 7.57 0.04 1.14
CA ILE A 312 8.87 -0.26 1.77
C ILE A 312 8.81 -1.60 2.52
N TYR A 313 7.81 -1.78 3.38
CA TYR A 313 7.73 -2.97 4.24
C TYR A 313 7.06 -4.15 3.56
N GLY A 314 6.10 -3.92 2.66
CA GLY A 314 5.52 -4.97 1.82
C GLY A 314 6.52 -5.56 0.83
N GLY A 315 7.47 -4.74 0.35
CA GLY A 315 8.60 -5.20 -0.44
C GLY A 315 9.72 -5.77 0.41
N SER A 316 10.04 -5.15 1.55
CA SER A 316 11.16 -5.51 2.42
C SER A 316 12.46 -5.74 1.62
N LYS A 317 12.88 -4.74 0.83
CA LYS A 317 13.98 -4.77 -0.16
C LYS A 317 13.73 -5.58 -1.43
N GLY A 318 12.56 -6.17 -1.54
CA GLY A 318 12.02 -6.74 -2.75
C GLY A 318 11.62 -5.68 -3.78
N HIS A 319 11.03 -6.11 -4.89
CA HIS A 319 10.69 -5.24 -6.02
C HIS A 319 9.73 -4.13 -5.63
N LEU A 320 8.73 -4.41 -4.78
CA LEU A 320 7.75 -3.44 -4.29
C LEU A 320 8.37 -2.24 -3.55
N THR A 321 9.60 -2.38 -3.03
CA THR A 321 10.36 -1.36 -2.26
C THR A 321 10.89 -0.21 -3.10
N TYR A 322 10.98 -0.39 -4.42
CA TYR A 322 11.64 0.56 -5.31
C TYR A 322 10.69 1.06 -6.40
N VAL A 323 10.41 2.36 -6.43
CA VAL A 323 9.44 3.01 -7.34
C VAL A 323 9.50 2.44 -8.76
N PRO A 324 10.67 2.38 -9.44
CA PRO A 324 10.69 1.99 -10.85
C PRO A 324 10.29 0.53 -11.09
N LEU A 325 10.48 -0.36 -10.11
CA LEU A 325 10.24 -1.81 -10.21
C LEU A 325 8.95 -2.28 -9.52
N SER A 326 8.39 -1.42 -8.66
CA SER A 326 7.38 -1.84 -7.70
C SER A 326 6.12 -2.44 -8.33
N SER A 327 5.71 -1.92 -9.49
CA SER A 327 4.52 -2.36 -10.22
C SER A 327 4.62 -3.75 -10.84
N PHE A 328 5.82 -4.33 -10.96
CA PHE A 328 5.95 -5.70 -11.43
C PHE A 328 5.53 -6.71 -10.36
N ASP A 329 5.62 -6.37 -9.08
CA ASP A 329 5.18 -7.26 -8.00
C ASP A 329 3.65 -7.31 -7.94
N PRO A 330 3.02 -8.51 -7.93
CA PRO A 330 1.56 -8.62 -7.91
C PRO A 330 0.85 -7.93 -6.75
N LEU A 331 1.53 -7.73 -5.61
CA LEU A 331 0.97 -7.04 -4.45
C LEU A 331 0.69 -5.56 -4.73
N PHE A 332 1.39 -4.97 -5.71
CA PHE A 332 1.25 -3.57 -6.11
C PHE A 332 -0.21 -3.20 -6.43
N PHE A 333 -0.86 -3.96 -7.32
CA PHE A 333 -2.21 -3.60 -7.77
C PHE A 333 -3.24 -3.72 -6.65
N LEU A 334 -3.08 -4.68 -5.73
CA LEU A 334 -3.97 -4.83 -4.58
C LEU A 334 -3.73 -3.74 -3.53
N HIS A 335 -2.48 -3.34 -3.34
CA HIS A 335 -2.09 -2.20 -2.49
C HIS A 335 -2.67 -0.88 -3.04
N HIS A 336 -2.47 -0.59 -4.33
CA HIS A 336 -2.99 0.62 -4.98
C HIS A 336 -4.51 0.67 -5.06
N THR A 337 -5.17 -0.49 -5.17
CA THR A 337 -6.64 -0.58 -5.06
C THR A 337 -7.13 -0.24 -3.65
N MET A 338 -6.35 -0.56 -2.62
CA MET A 338 -6.64 -0.13 -1.24
C MET A 338 -6.36 1.36 -1.04
N THR A 339 -5.27 1.90 -1.61
CA THR A 339 -5.00 3.35 -1.61
C THR A 339 -6.14 4.13 -2.28
N ASP A 340 -6.65 3.65 -3.41
CA ASP A 340 -7.83 4.24 -4.07
C ASP A 340 -9.09 4.20 -3.19
N ARG A 341 -9.29 3.12 -2.41
CA ARG A 341 -10.38 3.04 -1.42
C ARG A 341 -10.25 4.12 -0.36
N LEU A 342 -9.04 4.36 0.17
CA LEU A 342 -8.81 5.43 1.16
C LEU A 342 -9.11 6.82 0.60
N VAL A 343 -8.79 7.05 -0.68
CA VAL A 343 -9.12 8.30 -1.39
C VAL A 343 -10.63 8.45 -1.55
N ALA A 344 -11.34 7.39 -1.96
CA ALA A 344 -12.80 7.40 -2.05
C ALA A 344 -13.46 7.68 -0.69
N ILE A 345 -12.96 7.08 0.38
CA ILE A 345 -13.38 7.36 1.77
C ILE A 345 -13.20 8.84 2.09
N TRP A 346 -12.02 9.40 1.82
CA TRP A 346 -11.73 10.81 2.09
C TRP A 346 -12.64 11.75 1.30
N GLN A 347 -12.94 11.44 0.04
CA GLN A 347 -13.84 12.24 -0.81
C GLN A 347 -15.27 12.30 -0.26
N ILE A 348 -15.75 11.23 0.38
CA ILE A 348 -17.07 11.23 1.07
C ILE A 348 -17.04 12.12 2.31
N LEU A 349 -15.94 12.15 3.05
CA LEU A 349 -15.80 12.99 4.25
C LEU A 349 -15.64 14.47 3.89
N ASN A 350 -15.00 14.78 2.76
CA ASN A 350 -14.64 16.12 2.31
C ASN A 350 -15.14 16.41 0.87
N PRO A 351 -16.47 16.42 0.61
CA PRO A 351 -17.04 16.39 -0.74
C PRO A 351 -16.78 17.65 -1.57
N SER A 352 -16.48 18.79 -0.96
CA SER A 352 -16.17 20.05 -1.66
C SER A 352 -14.67 20.29 -1.86
N ALA A 353 -13.81 19.60 -1.11
CA ALA A 353 -12.38 19.83 -1.16
C ALA A 353 -11.77 19.21 -2.42
N TRP A 354 -10.88 19.94 -3.07
CA TRP A 354 -10.33 19.54 -4.36
C TRP A 354 -8.93 20.11 -4.64
N ILE A 355 -8.34 19.65 -5.73
CA ILE A 355 -6.94 19.94 -6.09
C ILE A 355 -6.70 21.43 -6.23
N THR A 356 -5.71 21.93 -5.50
CA THR A 356 -5.12 23.25 -5.73
C THR A 356 -3.90 23.10 -6.64
N PRO A 357 -3.70 23.98 -7.65
CA PRO A 357 -2.54 23.88 -8.53
C PRO A 357 -1.20 23.87 -7.79
N MET A 358 -0.30 22.99 -8.21
CA MET A 358 0.99 22.71 -7.59
C MET A 358 2.04 22.39 -8.66
N ALA A 359 3.29 22.83 -8.46
CA ALA A 359 4.39 22.40 -9.30
C ALA A 359 4.78 20.95 -9.01
N ALA A 360 5.01 20.14 -10.04
CA ALA A 360 5.45 18.75 -9.91
C ALA A 360 6.75 18.68 -9.09
N GLY A 361 6.74 17.87 -8.02
CA GLY A 361 7.92 17.67 -7.16
C GLY A 361 9.03 16.88 -7.84
N GLU A 362 8.70 16.05 -8.82
CA GLU A 362 9.64 15.20 -9.56
C GLU A 362 9.31 15.17 -11.05
N THR A 363 10.26 14.67 -11.84
CA THR A 363 10.05 14.43 -13.27
C THR A 363 9.32 13.10 -13.46
N THR A 364 8.18 13.11 -14.14
CA THR A 364 7.51 11.93 -14.72
C THR A 364 7.83 11.87 -16.22
N PHE A 365 7.47 10.78 -16.89
CA PHE A 365 7.70 10.59 -18.31
C PHE A 365 7.13 11.73 -19.18
N THR A 366 6.03 12.36 -18.74
CA THR A 366 5.31 13.39 -19.51
C THR A 366 5.35 14.78 -18.88
N ALA A 367 5.97 14.94 -17.71
CA ALA A 367 6.11 16.24 -17.04
C ALA A 367 7.46 16.34 -16.36
N ILE A 368 8.24 17.38 -16.69
CA ILE A 368 9.48 17.68 -15.98
C ILE A 368 9.17 18.28 -14.60
N LYS A 369 10.07 18.08 -13.64
CA LYS A 369 10.02 18.76 -12.34
C LYS A 369 9.74 20.26 -12.50
N GLY A 370 8.86 20.80 -11.66
CA GLY A 370 8.46 22.20 -11.70
C GLY A 370 7.27 22.49 -12.63
N THR A 371 6.86 21.54 -13.47
CA THR A 371 5.64 21.69 -14.30
C THR A 371 4.43 21.91 -13.41
N MET A 372 3.68 22.99 -13.63
CA MET A 372 2.43 23.23 -12.90
C MET A 372 1.38 22.19 -13.26
N GLN A 373 0.82 21.55 -12.25
CA GLN A 373 -0.23 20.54 -12.33
C GLN A 373 -1.47 21.02 -11.60
N SER A 374 -2.62 20.60 -12.11
CA SER A 374 -3.96 21.11 -11.80
C SER A 374 -4.98 19.98 -11.99
N SER A 375 -6.22 20.15 -11.55
CA SER A 375 -7.24 19.10 -11.65
C SER A 375 -7.56 18.69 -13.09
N ASP A 376 -7.40 19.62 -14.03
CA ASP A 376 -7.59 19.46 -15.47
C ASP A 376 -6.34 18.95 -16.22
N SER A 377 -5.22 18.78 -15.51
CA SER A 377 -3.99 18.25 -16.11
C SER A 377 -4.23 16.82 -16.63
N PRO A 378 -3.77 16.49 -17.85
CA PRO A 378 -3.91 15.15 -18.41
C PRO A 378 -3.26 14.08 -17.53
N LEU A 379 -4.02 13.04 -17.18
CA LEU A 379 -3.55 11.84 -16.51
C LEU A 379 -2.99 10.86 -17.55
N THR A 380 -1.90 11.26 -18.19
CA THR A 380 -1.24 10.44 -19.22
C THR A 380 -0.67 9.15 -18.61
N PRO A 381 -0.71 8.02 -19.33
CA PRO A 381 -1.10 7.88 -20.73
C PRO A 381 -2.56 7.40 -20.93
N PHE A 382 -3.45 7.68 -19.98
CA PHE A 382 -4.78 7.07 -19.93
C PHE A 382 -5.81 7.87 -20.71
N TYR A 383 -6.22 7.36 -21.87
CA TYR A 383 -7.29 7.94 -22.68
C TYR A 383 -8.67 7.59 -22.10
N ALA A 384 -9.53 8.60 -21.93
CA ALA A 384 -10.96 8.48 -21.64
C ALA A 384 -11.78 8.25 -22.92
N SER A 385 -11.29 8.75 -24.04
CA SER A 385 -11.77 8.48 -25.40
C SER A 385 -10.58 8.64 -26.37
N PRO A 386 -10.68 8.24 -27.65
CA PRO A 386 -9.53 8.20 -28.56
C PRO A 386 -8.66 9.48 -28.59
N ASP A 387 -9.26 10.66 -28.39
CA ASP A 387 -8.55 11.94 -28.48
C ASP A 387 -8.45 12.69 -27.14
N ILE A 388 -8.99 12.14 -26.05
CA ILE A 388 -9.12 12.84 -24.76
C ILE A 388 -8.53 11.99 -23.64
N PHE A 389 -7.58 12.55 -22.88
CA PHE A 389 -7.07 11.94 -21.66
C PHE A 389 -8.04 12.07 -20.50
N TRP A 390 -7.98 11.12 -19.56
CA TRP A 390 -8.54 11.33 -18.23
C TRP A 390 -7.89 12.55 -17.57
N THR A 391 -8.66 13.25 -16.74
CA THR A 391 -8.19 14.31 -15.84
C THR A 391 -8.59 13.93 -14.43
N SER A 392 -8.07 14.63 -13.42
CA SER A 392 -8.52 14.40 -12.04
C SER A 392 -10.01 14.68 -11.90
N ASP A 393 -10.51 15.72 -12.59
CA ASP A 393 -11.93 16.10 -12.58
C ASP A 393 -12.83 14.99 -13.13
N THR A 394 -12.46 14.40 -14.27
CA THR A 394 -13.26 13.33 -14.88
C THR A 394 -13.09 11.99 -14.16
N ALA A 395 -11.94 11.72 -13.56
CA ALA A 395 -11.67 10.51 -12.77
C ALA A 395 -12.17 10.60 -11.30
N ARG A 396 -12.74 11.73 -10.88
CA ARG A 396 -13.06 12.03 -9.47
C ARG A 396 -13.96 10.98 -8.80
N ALA A 397 -14.89 10.39 -9.55
CA ALA A 397 -15.84 9.38 -9.07
C ALA A 397 -15.41 7.98 -9.52
N THR A 398 -15.50 6.98 -8.64
CA THR A 398 -15.16 5.58 -8.98
C THR A 398 -16.15 4.98 -9.98
N GLU A 399 -17.39 5.46 -9.96
CA GLU A 399 -18.50 5.09 -10.84
C GLU A 399 -18.23 5.45 -12.31
N ALA A 400 -17.31 6.38 -12.57
CA ALA A 400 -16.81 6.70 -13.92
C ALA A 400 -16.15 5.48 -14.57
N PHE A 401 -15.54 4.60 -13.76
CA PHE A 401 -14.92 3.35 -14.20
C PHE A 401 -15.81 2.12 -13.94
N GLY A 402 -16.96 2.31 -13.31
CA GLY A 402 -17.95 1.25 -13.09
C GLY A 402 -17.66 0.38 -11.87
N TYR A 403 -17.01 0.91 -10.84
CA TYR A 403 -16.87 0.23 -9.56
C TYR A 403 -17.20 1.16 -8.40
N VAL A 404 -17.45 0.56 -7.24
CA VAL A 404 -17.55 1.22 -5.93
C VAL A 404 -16.89 0.33 -4.86
N TYR A 405 -16.71 0.87 -3.66
CA TYR A 405 -16.36 0.08 -2.48
C TYR A 405 -17.58 -0.10 -1.59
N ALA A 406 -17.61 -1.17 -0.78
CA ALA A 406 -18.73 -1.44 0.13
C ALA A 406 -19.00 -0.30 1.14
N ASP A 407 -18.03 0.59 1.34
CA ASP A 407 -18.09 1.68 2.31
C ASP A 407 -18.39 3.04 1.69
N THR A 408 -18.32 3.14 0.36
CA THR A 408 -18.53 4.39 -0.39
C THR A 408 -19.59 4.22 -1.47
N ASP A 409 -20.38 3.14 -1.41
CA ASP A 409 -21.42 2.82 -2.38
C ASP A 409 -22.59 3.82 -2.24
N PRO A 410 -22.88 4.64 -3.26
CA PRO A 410 -23.97 5.62 -3.22
C PRO A 410 -25.35 4.96 -3.17
N GLY A 411 -25.47 3.66 -3.49
CA GLY A 411 -26.71 2.89 -3.36
C GLY A 411 -27.11 2.59 -1.91
N LEU A 412 -26.26 2.91 -0.92
CA LEU A 412 -26.54 2.66 0.50
C LEU A 412 -27.49 3.68 1.14
N GLY A 413 -27.69 4.86 0.55
CA GLY A 413 -28.55 5.90 1.11
C GLY A 413 -28.21 7.29 0.58
N SER A 414 -28.66 8.32 1.29
CA SER A 414 -28.26 9.69 0.97
C SER A 414 -26.76 9.88 1.21
N ALA A 415 -26.16 10.92 0.63
CA ALA A 415 -24.75 11.25 0.86
C ALA A 415 -24.43 11.43 2.36
N GLN A 416 -25.39 11.96 3.14
CA GLN A 416 -25.25 12.09 4.59
C GLN A 416 -25.29 10.73 5.29
N ASP A 417 -26.19 9.82 4.89
CA ASP A 417 -26.25 8.47 5.47
C ASP A 417 -24.96 7.69 5.24
N VAL A 418 -24.42 7.76 4.01
CA VAL A 418 -23.13 7.14 3.66
C VAL A 418 -22.01 7.75 4.50
N ARG A 419 -21.95 9.08 4.61
CA ARG A 419 -20.94 9.78 5.41
C ARG A 419 -21.00 9.39 6.89
N GLN A 420 -22.20 9.31 7.48
CA GLN A 420 -22.38 8.93 8.88
C GLN A 420 -22.02 7.46 9.14
N SER A 421 -22.43 6.57 8.24
CA SER A 421 -22.01 5.16 8.27
C SER A 421 -20.49 5.03 8.20
N LEU A 422 -19.85 5.85 7.37
CA LEU A 422 -18.40 5.85 7.19
C LEU A 422 -17.65 6.36 8.43
N ILE A 423 -18.13 7.43 9.08
CA ILE A 423 -17.54 7.91 10.33
C ILE A 423 -17.60 6.81 11.39
N LYS A 424 -18.77 6.18 11.57
CA LYS A 424 -18.90 5.05 12.50
C LYS A 424 -17.88 3.95 12.19
N LYS A 425 -17.75 3.57 10.93
CA LYS A 425 -16.79 2.54 10.48
C LYS A 425 -15.33 2.95 10.75
N ILE A 426 -14.95 4.18 10.48
CA ILE A 426 -13.60 4.71 10.76
C ILE A 426 -13.31 4.68 12.26
N THR A 427 -14.25 5.12 13.08
CA THR A 427 -14.17 5.04 14.54
C THR A 427 -14.06 3.59 15.01
N ASP A 428 -14.77 2.65 14.38
CA ASP A 428 -14.69 1.22 14.70
C ASP A 428 -13.36 0.58 14.24
N TRP A 429 -12.85 0.96 13.07
CA TRP A 429 -11.63 0.37 12.49
C TRP A 429 -10.35 0.90 13.12
N TYR A 430 -10.27 2.21 13.34
CA TYR A 430 -9.03 2.90 13.70
C TYR A 430 -9.09 3.56 15.06
N GLY A 431 -10.28 3.93 15.54
CA GLY A 431 -10.49 4.46 16.88
C GLY A 431 -9.90 3.59 18.00
N PRO A 432 -9.94 2.24 17.95
CA PRO A 432 -9.33 1.40 18.98
C PRO A 432 -7.81 1.47 19.07
N SER A 433 -7.15 2.10 18.10
CA SER A 433 -5.70 2.37 18.10
C SER A 433 -5.37 3.83 18.41
N SER A 434 -6.39 4.69 18.55
CA SER A 434 -6.24 6.05 19.07
C SER A 434 -5.91 6.05 20.58
N PRO A 435 -5.36 7.15 21.12
CA PRO A 435 -5.10 7.29 22.56
C PRO A 435 -6.32 6.95 23.45
N VAL A 436 -7.51 7.40 23.06
CA VAL A 436 -8.77 7.13 23.78
C VAL A 436 -9.20 5.67 23.65
N GLY A 437 -9.07 5.10 22.46
CA GLY A 437 -9.41 3.70 22.23
C GLY A 437 -8.52 2.73 23.00
N LEU A 438 -7.24 3.06 23.15
CA LEU A 438 -6.30 2.32 23.98
C LEU A 438 -6.71 2.33 25.46
N LEU A 439 -7.14 3.48 25.98
CA LEU A 439 -7.67 3.60 27.34
C LEU A 439 -8.94 2.75 27.54
N ALA A 440 -9.89 2.84 26.61
CA ALA A 440 -11.14 2.09 26.70
C ALA A 440 -10.90 0.57 26.66
N LYS A 441 -9.94 0.10 25.85
CA LYS A 441 -9.51 -1.31 25.84
C LYS A 441 -8.91 -1.73 27.18
N ALA A 442 -8.02 -0.91 27.75
CA ALA A 442 -7.39 -1.20 29.04
C ALA A 442 -8.42 -1.33 30.17
N GLN A 443 -9.41 -0.42 30.21
CA GLN A 443 -10.50 -0.48 31.19
C GLN A 443 -11.36 -1.75 31.07
N ARG A 444 -11.64 -2.20 29.84
CA ARG A 444 -12.44 -3.42 29.59
C ARG A 444 -11.67 -4.72 29.87
N ALA A 445 -10.35 -4.71 29.70
CA ALA A 445 -9.48 -5.85 30.06
C ALA A 445 -9.36 -6.05 31.58
N GLY A 446 -9.86 -5.08 32.37
CA GLY A 446 -9.98 -5.11 33.83
C GLY A 446 -10.68 -6.33 34.44
N ASP A 447 -11.47 -7.06 33.66
CA ASP A 447 -12.29 -8.20 34.13
C ASP A 447 -11.62 -9.58 33.98
N ALA A 448 -10.38 -9.66 33.47
CA ALA A 448 -9.72 -10.95 33.24
C ALA A 448 -8.21 -10.95 33.54
N GLY A 449 -7.85 -11.15 34.81
CA GLY A 449 -6.60 -11.79 35.28
C GLY A 449 -5.28 -11.03 35.11
N GLU A 450 -4.44 -11.05 36.16
CA GLU A 450 -3.13 -10.41 36.25
C GLU A 450 -2.03 -11.17 35.48
N ASP A 451 -1.18 -10.43 34.75
CA ASP A 451 0.20 -10.82 34.44
C ASP A 451 1.14 -9.68 34.85
N HIS A 452 2.18 -10.02 35.62
CA HIS A 452 3.26 -9.14 36.05
C HIS A 452 4.21 -8.81 34.89
N VAL A 453 4.59 -7.54 34.74
CA VAL A 453 5.67 -7.10 33.83
C VAL A 453 6.92 -6.83 34.67
N ASP A 454 7.89 -7.74 34.61
CA ASP A 454 9.25 -7.54 35.13
C ASP A 454 10.17 -7.08 33.98
N GLY A 455 10.84 -5.94 34.13
CA GLY A 455 11.91 -5.49 33.23
C GLY A 455 12.14 -3.97 33.26
N GLU A 456 13.39 -3.53 33.42
CA GLU A 456 13.82 -2.12 33.49
C GLU A 456 13.79 -1.37 32.12
N GLY A 457 13.10 -1.90 31.09
CA GLY A 457 13.07 -1.34 29.73
C GLY A 457 11.66 -1.00 29.24
N PHE A 458 11.49 0.14 28.56
CA PHE A 458 10.22 0.53 27.95
C PHE A 458 9.94 -0.27 26.67
N ASP A 459 8.75 -0.86 26.57
CA ASP A 459 8.25 -1.52 25.37
C ASP A 459 6.98 -0.78 24.88
N ALA A 460 7.11 -0.11 23.73
CA ALA A 460 6.06 0.60 23.01
C ALA A 460 4.94 -0.33 22.51
N HIS A 461 5.15 -1.65 22.54
CA HIS A 461 4.20 -2.68 22.16
C HIS A 461 3.51 -3.40 23.35
N VAL A 462 3.83 -3.06 24.62
CA VAL A 462 3.23 -3.66 25.84
C VAL A 462 1.70 -3.65 25.85
N LYS A 463 1.07 -4.82 26.04
CA LYS A 463 -0.38 -4.90 26.25
C LYS A 463 -0.77 -4.18 27.56
N LEU A 464 -1.67 -3.21 27.44
CA LEU A 464 -2.22 -2.46 28.56
C LEU A 464 -2.98 -3.41 29.51
N ASN A 465 -2.65 -3.39 30.82
CA ASN A 465 -3.27 -4.27 31.83
C ASN A 465 -4.19 -3.50 32.81
N ALA A 466 -4.90 -4.28 33.63
CA ALA A 466 -6.15 -3.96 34.33
C ALA A 466 -6.09 -2.94 35.50
N ASN A 467 -4.91 -2.54 35.98
CA ASN A 467 -4.82 -1.83 37.25
C ASN A 467 -4.63 -0.32 37.05
N TRP A 468 -5.69 0.42 36.68
CA TRP A 468 -5.55 1.87 36.45
C TRP A 468 -6.59 2.82 37.04
N SER A 469 -6.06 3.78 37.80
CA SER A 469 -6.70 5.02 38.26
C SER A 469 -6.21 6.28 37.49
N ILE A 470 -5.93 6.17 36.18
CA ILE A 470 -5.25 7.22 35.37
C ILE A 470 -6.14 7.81 34.26
N GLY A 471 -7.47 7.88 34.47
CA GLY A 471 -8.35 8.61 33.54
C GLY A 471 -8.02 10.11 33.45
N SER A 472 -7.54 10.72 34.54
CA SER A 472 -7.34 12.18 34.66
C SER A 472 -6.01 12.73 34.13
N GLY A 473 -5.01 11.87 33.91
CA GLY A 473 -3.69 12.27 33.39
C GLY A 473 -3.64 12.35 31.87
N ILE A 474 -4.53 11.63 31.18
CA ILE A 474 -4.56 11.51 29.72
C ILE A 474 -5.68 12.36 29.12
N VAL A 475 -6.88 12.29 29.72
CA VAL A 475 -8.04 13.05 29.28
C VAL A 475 -8.43 14.06 30.36
N ARG A 476 -8.54 15.34 29.97
CA ARG A 476 -9.00 16.42 30.84
C ARG A 476 -10.02 17.27 30.12
N GLY A 477 -11.20 17.41 30.73
CA GLY A 477 -12.30 18.19 30.15
C GLY A 477 -12.74 17.71 28.77
N GLY A 478 -12.72 16.39 28.53
CA GLY A 478 -13.09 15.82 27.22
C GLY A 478 -11.99 15.91 26.16
N ARG A 479 -10.76 16.29 26.53
CA ARG A 479 -9.66 16.55 25.58
C ARG A 479 -8.39 15.82 25.97
N TYR A 480 -7.53 15.55 25.01
CA TYR A 480 -6.18 15.01 25.23
C TYR A 480 -5.16 15.72 24.34
N THR A 481 -3.87 15.64 24.70
CA THR A 481 -2.79 16.18 23.87
C THR A 481 -2.22 15.10 22.96
N GLU A 482 -2.40 15.26 21.65
CA GLU A 482 -1.72 14.45 20.63
C GLU A 482 -0.30 14.98 20.40
N TRP A 483 0.67 14.07 20.28
CA TRP A 483 2.07 14.31 19.99
C TRP A 483 2.47 13.65 18.69
N VAL A 484 3.07 14.42 17.79
CA VAL A 484 3.45 13.96 16.44
C VAL A 484 4.88 14.35 16.15
N ALA A 485 5.69 13.37 15.74
CA ALA A 485 6.97 13.61 15.09
C ALA A 485 6.72 13.95 13.62
N ASN A 486 7.11 15.14 13.19
CA ASN A 486 6.99 15.61 11.82
C ASN A 486 8.38 15.63 11.18
N VAL A 487 8.49 15.03 10.01
CA VAL A 487 9.75 14.91 9.27
C VAL A 487 9.58 15.57 7.91
N HIS A 488 10.58 16.34 7.49
CA HIS A 488 10.76 16.60 6.07
C HIS A 488 12.21 16.40 5.66
N VAL A 489 12.41 15.99 4.41
CA VAL A 489 13.73 15.65 3.86
C VAL A 489 13.72 15.85 2.34
N ASN A 490 14.88 15.97 1.72
CA ASN A 490 14.95 15.93 0.26
C ASN A 490 14.61 14.51 -0.23
N VAL A 491 13.80 14.40 -1.29
CA VAL A 491 13.36 13.09 -1.83
C VAL A 491 14.53 12.20 -2.23
N GLU A 492 15.58 12.77 -2.81
CA GLU A 492 16.81 12.06 -3.18
C GLU A 492 17.92 12.26 -2.12
N ALA A 493 17.58 12.33 -0.83
CA ALA A 493 18.57 12.49 0.23
C ALA A 493 19.46 11.25 0.47
N LEU A 494 19.11 10.07 -0.08
CA LEU A 494 19.93 8.85 -0.05
C LEU A 494 19.68 8.03 -1.33
N ASP A 495 20.50 7.00 -1.55
CA ASP A 495 20.33 6.09 -2.69
C ASP A 495 19.21 5.07 -2.43
N GLY A 496 18.02 5.42 -2.92
CA GLY A 496 16.81 4.61 -2.80
C GLY A 496 16.05 4.85 -1.49
N SER A 497 15.08 3.99 -1.22
CA SER A 497 14.20 4.12 -0.05
C SER A 497 14.95 3.94 1.27
N PHE A 498 14.56 4.70 2.29
CA PHE A 498 15.16 4.66 3.63
C PHE A 498 14.11 4.93 4.72
N GLY A 499 14.43 4.58 5.97
CA GLY A 499 13.56 4.77 7.14
C GLY A 499 14.15 5.74 8.16
N ILE A 500 13.31 6.61 8.73
CA ILE A 500 13.66 7.45 9.88
C ILE A 500 12.89 6.92 11.09
N HIS A 501 13.61 6.20 11.95
CA HIS A 501 13.07 5.46 13.08
C HIS A 501 13.14 6.29 14.35
N PHE A 502 12.07 6.30 15.13
CA PHE A 502 11.99 7.00 16.42
C PHE A 502 11.95 5.98 17.55
N PHE A 503 12.89 6.05 18.48
CA PHE A 503 13.01 5.12 19.61
C PHE A 503 12.84 5.86 20.94
N PHE A 504 12.17 5.21 21.88
CA PHE A 504 12.15 5.63 23.27
C PHE A 504 13.29 4.92 24.01
N GLY A 505 14.41 5.61 24.22
CA GLY A 505 15.65 5.06 24.72
C GLY A 505 16.61 4.63 23.62
N THR A 506 17.60 3.81 23.98
CA THR A 506 18.62 3.33 23.05
C THR A 506 18.04 2.24 22.14
N PRO A 507 18.22 2.31 20.81
CA PRO A 507 17.81 1.23 19.91
C PRO A 507 18.64 -0.05 20.14
N PRO A 508 18.17 -1.22 19.68
CA PRO A 508 18.98 -2.44 19.64
C PRO A 508 20.32 -2.22 18.93
N ALA A 509 21.35 -2.96 19.31
CA ALA A 509 22.67 -2.84 18.69
C ALA A 509 22.70 -3.40 17.26
N ASP A 510 21.87 -4.39 16.95
CA ASP A 510 21.70 -4.91 15.60
C ASP A 510 20.65 -4.09 14.85
N GLU A 511 21.07 -3.48 13.74
CA GLU A 511 20.24 -2.68 12.84
C GLU A 511 19.11 -3.50 12.22
N GLY A 512 19.30 -4.82 12.05
CA GLY A 512 18.30 -5.74 11.52
C GLY A 512 17.07 -5.90 12.42
N ASP A 513 17.19 -5.59 13.72
CA ASP A 513 16.11 -5.72 14.71
C ASP A 513 15.29 -4.42 14.86
N TRP A 514 15.74 -3.32 14.26
CA TRP A 514 15.16 -1.98 14.48
C TRP A 514 13.71 -1.86 14.07
N GLU A 515 13.32 -2.49 12.96
CA GLU A 515 11.97 -2.37 12.39
C GLU A 515 10.87 -2.94 13.29
N THR A 516 11.25 -3.90 14.15
CA THR A 516 10.37 -4.64 15.08
C THR A 516 10.77 -4.43 16.54
N ALA A 517 11.66 -3.48 16.83
CA ALA A 517 12.17 -3.26 18.18
C ALA A 517 11.03 -2.84 19.13
N PRO A 518 10.97 -3.41 20.35
CA PRO A 518 9.90 -3.10 21.29
C PRO A 518 9.83 -1.63 21.66
N ASN A 519 10.96 -0.93 21.73
CA ASN A 519 11.01 0.49 22.06
C ASN A 519 10.88 1.44 20.85
N LEU A 520 10.54 0.92 19.67
CA LEU A 520 10.26 1.72 18.48
C LEU A 520 8.92 2.45 18.64
N GLY A 521 8.96 3.78 18.65
CA GLY A 521 7.79 4.65 18.64
C GLY A 521 7.11 4.77 17.28
N GLY A 522 7.85 4.60 16.18
CA GLY A 522 7.32 4.52 14.81
C GLY A 522 8.35 4.89 13.75
N THR A 523 7.96 4.93 12.47
CA THR A 523 8.88 5.17 11.36
C THR A 523 8.30 6.04 10.25
N VAL A 524 9.03 7.09 9.85
CA VAL A 524 8.76 7.76 8.58
C VAL A 524 9.54 7.03 7.48
N GLY A 525 8.82 6.35 6.59
CA GLY A 525 9.38 5.73 5.39
C GLY A 525 9.49 6.75 4.25
N VAL A 526 10.67 6.82 3.63
CA VAL A 526 10.91 7.65 2.45
C VAL A 526 11.00 6.73 1.25
N PHE A 527 9.95 6.71 0.42
CA PHE A 527 9.94 5.96 -0.84
C PHE A 527 10.52 6.81 -1.96
N ALA A 528 11.71 6.44 -2.42
CA ALA A 528 12.50 7.26 -3.32
C ALA A 528 13.21 6.42 -4.40
N MET A 529 13.51 7.06 -5.53
CA MET A 529 14.40 6.52 -6.55
C MET A 529 15.86 6.63 -6.12
N LYS A 530 16.79 6.00 -6.86
CA LYS A 530 18.22 6.32 -6.72
C LYS A 530 18.44 7.80 -7.04
N ARG A 531 19.49 8.41 -6.46
CA ARG A 531 19.96 9.77 -6.74
C ARG A 531 20.41 9.93 -8.20
N MET A 532 19.46 9.98 -9.12
CA MET A 532 19.72 10.04 -10.56
C MET A 532 19.31 11.38 -11.15
N THR A 533 18.35 12.09 -10.53
CA THR A 533 17.83 13.36 -11.08
C THR A 533 18.42 14.59 -10.38
N GLY A 534 19.03 14.43 -9.20
CA GLY A 534 19.53 15.53 -8.38
C GLY A 534 18.39 16.33 -7.72
N SER A 535 17.23 15.71 -7.50
CA SER A 535 16.04 16.41 -7.03
C SER A 535 16.17 16.85 -5.57
N GLN A 536 16.23 18.17 -5.38
CA GLN A 536 16.18 18.82 -4.06
C GLN A 536 14.74 19.12 -3.59
N SER A 537 13.73 18.41 -4.13
CA SER A 537 12.35 18.60 -3.69
C SER A 537 12.17 18.01 -2.30
N LYS A 538 11.47 18.76 -1.44
CA LYS A 538 11.17 18.28 -0.08
C LYS A 538 9.91 17.44 -0.07
N ILE A 539 9.98 16.37 0.69
CA ILE A 539 8.88 15.47 1.00
C ILE A 539 8.73 15.38 2.51
N SER A 540 7.56 14.98 2.98
CA SER A 540 7.28 14.88 4.39
C SER A 540 6.51 13.63 4.80
N GLY A 541 6.60 13.33 6.08
CA GLY A 541 5.79 12.32 6.72
C GLY A 541 5.70 12.61 8.21
N ALA A 542 4.84 11.86 8.89
CA ALA A 542 4.66 12.03 10.32
C ALA A 542 4.45 10.69 11.03
N VAL A 543 4.79 10.67 12.32
CA VAL A 543 4.57 9.53 13.22
C VAL A 543 3.85 10.03 14.47
N PRO A 544 2.62 9.56 14.74
CA PRO A 544 1.96 9.74 16.02
C PRO A 544 2.75 9.04 17.13
N LEU A 545 3.15 9.79 18.16
CA LEU A 545 3.89 9.27 19.32
C LEU A 545 2.97 9.02 20.53
N THR A 546 1.74 9.51 20.47
CA THR A 546 0.83 9.58 21.63
C THR A 546 0.50 8.22 22.20
N SER A 547 0.32 7.19 21.37
CA SER A 547 0.03 5.85 21.86
C SER A 547 1.18 5.24 22.67
N ALA A 548 2.43 5.54 22.31
CA ALA A 548 3.59 5.14 23.12
C ALA A 548 3.64 5.92 24.44
N LEU A 549 3.36 7.23 24.39
CA LEU A 549 3.30 8.08 25.59
C LEU A 549 2.16 7.68 26.53
N VAL A 550 1.00 7.29 26.01
CA VAL A 550 -0.11 6.75 26.79
C VAL A 550 0.33 5.52 27.58
N ARG A 551 1.09 4.61 26.95
CA ARG A 551 1.65 3.44 27.67
C ARG A 551 2.63 3.84 28.76
N MET A 552 3.42 4.90 28.57
CA MET A 552 4.30 5.43 29.63
C MET A 552 3.53 6.05 30.78
N VAL A 553 2.46 6.81 30.49
CA VAL A 553 1.57 7.35 31.52
C VAL A 553 0.93 6.21 32.31
N ALA A 554 0.47 5.20 31.58
CA ALA A 554 -0.09 4.01 32.15
C ALA A 554 0.96 3.31 33.05
N ALA A 555 2.18 3.06 32.57
CA ALA A 555 3.23 2.43 33.38
C ALA A 555 3.72 3.28 34.59
N GLY A 556 3.15 4.47 34.83
CA GLY A 556 3.54 5.37 35.91
C GLY A 556 4.83 6.15 35.63
N GLY A 557 5.41 5.99 34.43
CA GLY A 557 6.63 6.68 34.01
C GLY A 557 6.39 8.13 33.57
N LEU A 558 5.13 8.54 33.39
CA LEU A 558 4.77 9.89 32.97
C LEU A 558 3.47 10.35 33.67
N ALA A 559 3.42 11.59 34.17
CA ALA A 559 2.28 12.10 34.92
C ALA A 559 1.02 12.35 34.07
N GLY A 560 1.19 12.54 32.76
CA GLY A 560 0.13 12.85 31.82
C GLY A 560 0.66 13.30 30.46
N LEU A 561 -0.24 13.63 29.53
CA LEU A 561 0.14 14.02 28.16
C LEU A 561 0.42 15.52 27.98
N ASP A 562 0.29 16.31 29.05
CA ASP A 562 0.52 17.75 28.99
C ASP A 562 1.97 18.09 28.55
N PRO A 563 2.19 19.19 27.81
CA PRO A 563 3.52 19.63 27.39
C PRO A 563 4.55 19.75 28.51
N ALA A 564 4.15 20.13 29.71
CA ALA A 564 5.03 20.24 30.86
C ALA A 564 5.62 18.88 31.31
N ALA A 565 4.89 17.79 31.11
CA ALA A 565 5.33 16.44 31.47
C ALA A 565 6.07 15.75 30.31
N VAL A 566 5.54 15.86 29.09
CA VAL A 566 6.05 15.13 27.92
C VAL A 566 7.33 15.76 27.34
N THR A 567 7.42 17.10 27.28
CA THR A 567 8.56 17.77 26.62
C THR A 567 9.91 17.40 27.25
N PRO A 568 10.07 17.38 28.60
CA PRO A 568 11.32 16.94 29.23
C PRO A 568 11.66 15.48 28.91
N LEU A 569 10.68 14.58 28.95
CA LEU A 569 10.85 13.16 28.64
C LEU A 569 11.32 12.95 27.20
N LEU A 570 10.65 13.58 26.23
CA LEU A 570 11.04 13.46 24.82
C LEU A 570 12.46 14.00 24.60
N ARG A 571 12.83 15.10 25.27
CA ARG A 571 14.18 15.66 25.18
C ARG A 571 15.25 14.71 25.74
N SER A 572 14.95 13.95 26.79
CA SER A 572 15.92 13.04 27.39
C SER A 572 15.96 11.64 26.75
N SER A 573 14.84 11.21 26.16
CA SER A 573 14.62 9.79 25.86
C SER A 573 14.26 9.51 24.40
N LEU A 574 13.69 10.46 23.66
CA LEU A 574 13.36 10.23 22.26
C LEU A 574 14.62 10.37 21.41
N GLN A 575 15.04 9.27 20.79
CA GLN A 575 16.14 9.22 19.86
C GLN A 575 15.62 8.93 18.46
N PHE A 576 16.29 9.42 17.42
CA PHE A 576 16.03 8.98 16.06
C PHE A 576 17.27 8.32 15.45
N ARG A 577 17.04 7.44 14.49
CA ARG A 577 18.07 6.82 13.64
C ARG A 577 17.60 6.78 12.19
N VAL A 578 18.54 6.84 11.26
CA VAL A 578 18.26 6.72 9.83
C VAL A 578 18.80 5.37 9.37
N LEU A 579 17.94 4.55 8.78
CA LEU A 579 18.32 3.25 8.22
C LEU A 579 18.27 3.34 6.69
N GLY A 580 19.42 3.14 6.05
CA GLY A 580 19.57 3.14 4.59
C GLY A 580 19.01 1.90 3.92
N SER A 581 18.96 1.91 2.58
CA SER A 581 18.50 0.76 1.77
C SER A 581 19.39 -0.49 1.92
N ASP A 582 20.59 -0.35 2.46
CA ASP A 582 21.57 -1.40 2.72
C ASP A 582 21.51 -1.98 4.16
N ASP A 583 20.45 -1.66 4.94
CA ASP A 583 20.30 -1.97 6.38
C ASP A 583 21.43 -1.40 7.25
N ARG A 584 22.06 -0.29 6.83
CA ARG A 584 23.07 0.37 7.66
C ARG A 584 22.55 1.66 8.25
N GLU A 585 22.97 1.94 9.48
CA GLU A 585 22.77 3.25 10.08
C GLU A 585 23.48 4.30 9.23
N MET A 586 22.72 5.33 8.86
CA MET A 586 23.23 6.48 8.13
C MET A 586 23.42 7.65 9.08
N ASP A 587 24.56 8.33 8.96
CA ASP A 587 24.80 9.57 9.67
C ASP A 587 23.78 10.64 9.22
N PRO A 588 22.93 11.18 10.12
CA PRO A 588 21.93 12.18 9.77
C PRO A 588 22.51 13.43 9.08
N ARG A 589 23.79 13.74 9.28
CA ARG A 589 24.48 14.86 8.61
C ARG A 589 24.66 14.66 7.10
N LEU A 590 24.55 13.42 6.62
CA LEU A 590 24.63 13.07 5.21
C LEU A 590 23.25 13.05 4.52
N VAL A 591 22.18 13.22 5.29
CA VAL A 591 20.80 13.18 4.81
C VAL A 591 20.34 14.61 4.55
N GLU A 592 20.54 15.06 3.31
CA GLU A 592 20.28 16.45 2.91
C GLU A 592 18.82 16.89 3.15
N GLY A 593 18.66 18.07 3.73
CA GLY A 593 17.35 18.69 3.95
C GLY A 593 16.51 18.07 5.07
N LEU A 594 17.07 17.10 5.82
CA LEU A 594 16.44 16.46 6.96
C LEU A 594 16.10 17.51 8.04
N TYR A 595 14.86 17.48 8.49
CA TYR A 595 14.35 18.19 9.65
C TYR A 595 13.44 17.27 10.43
N ILE A 596 13.50 17.38 11.75
CA ILE A 596 12.67 16.61 12.66
C ILE A 596 12.14 17.54 13.75
N GLY A 597 10.86 17.83 13.68
CA GLY A 597 10.15 18.63 14.67
C GLY A 597 9.09 17.80 15.39
N ILE A 598 9.03 17.90 16.71
CA ILE A 598 7.93 17.32 17.50
C ILE A 598 6.90 18.40 17.76
N SER A 599 5.66 18.12 17.38
CA SER A 599 4.53 19.01 17.62
C SER A 599 3.53 18.37 18.57
N SER A 600 2.73 19.21 19.21
CA SER A 600 1.54 18.79 19.95
C SER A 600 0.29 19.48 19.44
N SER A 601 -0.83 18.79 19.44
CA SER A 601 -2.17 19.35 19.22
C SER A 601 -3.09 18.97 20.37
N ASP A 602 -4.01 19.86 20.70
CA ASP A 602 -5.07 19.58 21.66
C ASP A 602 -6.28 19.02 20.90
N VAL A 603 -6.77 17.84 21.29
CA VAL A 603 -7.77 17.08 20.53
C VAL A 603 -9.00 16.83 21.40
N GLU A 604 -10.16 17.22 20.88
CA GLU A 604 -11.45 16.98 21.49
C GLU A 604 -11.96 15.58 21.17
N ILE A 605 -12.39 14.86 22.20
CA ILE A 605 -12.97 13.54 22.03
C ILE A 605 -14.42 13.71 21.57
N PRO A 606 -14.85 13.01 20.51
CA PRO A 606 -16.24 13.09 20.05
C PRO A 606 -17.20 12.59 21.13
N GLU A 607 -18.34 13.28 21.30
CA GLU A 607 -19.38 12.89 22.26
C GLU A 607 -20.17 11.67 21.75
N GLU A 608 -20.33 11.57 20.42
CA GLU A 608 -21.05 10.50 19.75
C GLU A 608 -20.15 9.65 18.83
N GLN A 609 -20.50 8.38 18.63
CA GLN A 609 -19.79 7.48 17.70
C GLN A 609 -19.88 7.93 16.22
N LEU A 610 -20.77 8.87 15.93
CA LEU A 610 -21.03 9.45 14.62
C LEU A 610 -20.21 10.72 14.34
N GLU A 611 -19.32 11.09 15.26
CA GLU A 611 -18.45 12.26 15.12
C GLU A 611 -16.98 11.83 15.08
N LEU A 612 -16.18 12.63 14.37
CA LEU A 612 -14.72 12.51 14.38
C LEU A 612 -14.14 13.53 15.37
N PRO A 613 -12.96 13.27 15.95
CA PRO A 613 -12.31 14.21 16.86
C PRO A 613 -12.09 15.59 16.23
N GLU A 614 -12.25 16.64 17.02
CA GLU A 614 -11.90 18.00 16.60
C GLU A 614 -10.46 18.34 17.03
N TRP A 615 -9.69 18.90 16.09
CA TRP A 615 -8.27 19.14 16.26
C TRP A 615 -7.97 20.62 16.47
N GLY A 616 -7.30 20.92 17.57
CA GLY A 616 -6.67 22.22 17.80
C GLY A 616 -5.43 22.41 16.93
N ARG A 617 -4.93 23.65 16.90
CA ARG A 617 -3.73 24.02 16.15
C ARG A 617 -2.51 23.21 16.62
N ALA A 618 -1.76 22.66 15.67
CA ALA A 618 -0.46 22.07 15.93
C ALA A 618 0.58 23.11 16.36
N VAL A 619 1.28 22.84 17.46
CA VAL A 619 2.33 23.69 18.03
C VAL A 619 3.63 22.90 18.11
N THR A 620 4.68 23.37 17.42
CA THR A 620 6.03 22.81 17.55
C THR A 620 6.54 23.00 18.98
N ARG A 621 6.96 21.92 19.62
CA ARG A 621 7.47 21.87 21.00
C ARG A 621 8.97 21.63 21.07
N LEU A 622 9.49 20.82 20.15
CA LEU A 622 10.90 20.44 20.08
C LEU A 622 11.35 20.40 18.63
N GLU A 623 12.59 20.81 18.38
CA GLU A 623 13.31 20.50 17.15
C GLU A 623 14.41 19.51 17.55
N LEU A 624 14.31 18.27 17.06
CA LEU A 624 15.31 17.23 17.32
C LEU A 624 16.47 17.31 16.32
N TRP A 625 16.19 17.82 15.12
CA TRP A 625 17.16 17.97 14.04
C TRP A 625 16.72 19.08 13.07
N VAL A 626 17.67 19.87 12.57
CA VAL A 626 17.47 20.99 11.64
C VAL A 626 18.52 20.98 10.54
#